data_AF-A0A2K9NW54-F1
#
_entry.id   AF-A0A2K9NW54-F1
#
_cell.length_a   1.000
_cell.length_b   1.000
_cell.length_c   1.000
_cell.angle_alpha   90.00
_cell.angle_beta   90.00
_cell.angle_gamma   90.00
#
_symmetry.space_group_name_H-M   'P 1'
#
loop_
_entity.id
_entity.type
_entity.pdbx_description
1 polymer ?
#
loop_
_entity_poly.entity_id
_entity_poly.type
_entity_poly.pdbx_seq_one_letter_code
_entity_poly.pdbx_strand_id
1 'polypeptide(L)'
;MDIRLITVKEDFEKAFRILDQREYPLSFYEYTLKHDSFRNPQRLKLIGAFQDDECVGTISYKITPCPHLGRILEIQEMHQKNIKGYKVMMDFLDEIARDEECLSIKICKNKAERLDFSFLDRFETFLKKLIA
;
A
#
# COMPACT_ATOMS: atom_id res chain seq x y z
N MET A 1 -7.47 -4.90 24.33
CA MET A 1 -7.17 -5.56 23.04
C MET A 1 -6.52 -4.50 22.18
N ASP A 2 -5.22 -4.64 21.98
CA ASP A 2 -4.38 -3.60 21.39
C ASP A 2 -4.13 -3.92 19.92
N ILE A 3 -4.27 -2.92 19.06
CA ILE A 3 -3.97 -3.02 17.63
C ILE A 3 -2.48 -2.75 17.47
N ARG A 4 -1.77 -3.65 16.80
CA ARG A 4 -0.33 -3.54 16.51
C ARG A 4 -0.12 -3.21 15.04
N LEU A 5 0.85 -2.34 14.76
CA LEU A 5 1.22 -1.97 13.41
C LEU A 5 2.48 -2.75 13.01
N ILE A 6 2.39 -3.47 11.89
CA ILE A 6 3.43 -4.38 11.44
C ILE A 6 3.74 -4.09 9.98
N THR A 7 5.02 -4.04 9.62
CA THR A 7 5.42 -4.02 8.20
C THR A 7 5.05 -5.37 7.60
N VAL A 8 4.20 -5.39 6.59
CA VAL A 8 3.53 -6.61 6.11
C VAL A 8 4.45 -7.48 5.25
N LYS A 9 5.66 -7.81 5.68
CA LYS A 9 6.60 -8.64 4.90
C LYS A 9 6.21 -10.12 4.87
N GLU A 10 5.73 -10.63 6.01
CA GLU A 10 5.46 -12.06 6.21
C GLU A 10 3.96 -12.38 6.09
N ASP A 11 3.09 -11.39 6.32
CA ASP A 11 1.63 -11.55 6.34
C ASP A 11 0.92 -10.89 5.15
N PHE A 12 1.58 -10.80 3.98
CA PHE A 12 1.03 -10.16 2.78
C PHE A 12 -0.35 -10.69 2.39
N GLU A 13 -0.58 -12.00 2.62
CA GLU A 13 -1.87 -12.63 2.35
C GLU A 13 -2.98 -12.07 3.25
N LYS A 14 -2.69 -11.81 4.54
CA LYS A 14 -3.66 -11.23 5.48
C LYS A 14 -3.98 -9.79 5.11
N ALA A 15 -2.99 -9.03 4.66
CA ALA A 15 -3.19 -7.68 4.12
C ALA A 15 -3.99 -7.69 2.82
N PHE A 16 -3.74 -8.64 1.91
CA PHE A 16 -4.52 -8.75 0.67
C PHE A 16 -5.99 -9.10 0.94
N ARG A 17 -6.27 -9.95 1.94
CA ARG A 17 -7.64 -10.37 2.32
C ARG A 17 -8.52 -9.23 2.85
N ILE A 18 -7.97 -8.06 3.18
CA ILE A 18 -8.77 -6.89 3.57
C ILE A 18 -9.36 -6.15 2.36
N LEU A 19 -8.77 -6.34 1.18
CA LEU A 19 -9.18 -5.63 -0.02
C LEU A 19 -10.51 -6.20 -0.50
N ASP A 20 -11.48 -5.32 -0.77
CA ASP A 20 -12.67 -5.73 -1.49
C ASP A 20 -12.29 -5.99 -2.96
N GLN A 21 -12.29 -7.26 -3.37
CA GLN A 21 -11.94 -7.64 -4.73
C GLN A 21 -12.88 -7.06 -5.79
N ARG A 22 -14.08 -6.62 -5.41
CA ARG A 22 -15.00 -5.90 -6.31
C ARG A 22 -14.49 -4.50 -6.64
N GLU A 23 -13.84 -3.85 -5.69
CA GLU A 23 -13.28 -2.50 -5.84
C GLU A 23 -11.81 -2.53 -6.28
N TYR A 24 -11.10 -3.61 -5.94
CA TYR A 24 -9.68 -3.84 -6.21
C TYR A 24 -9.48 -5.20 -6.87
N PRO A 25 -9.71 -5.33 -8.20
CA PRO A 25 -9.50 -6.57 -8.93
C PRO A 25 -8.02 -6.76 -9.27
N LEU A 26 -7.16 -6.72 -8.25
CA LEU A 26 -5.75 -7.10 -8.35
C LEU A 26 -5.61 -8.54 -7.90
N SER A 27 -4.80 -9.31 -8.64
CA SER A 27 -4.33 -10.60 -8.15
C SER A 27 -3.39 -10.41 -6.97
N PHE A 28 -3.29 -11.43 -6.12
CA PHE A 28 -2.31 -11.45 -5.02
C PHE A 28 -0.87 -11.18 -5.50
N TYR A 29 -0.54 -11.68 -6.69
CA TYR A 29 0.77 -11.48 -7.31
C TYR A 29 1.02 -10.01 -7.69
N GLU A 30 0.05 -9.35 -8.32
CA GLU A 30 0.16 -7.92 -8.67
C GLU A 30 0.25 -7.04 -7.42
N TYR A 31 -0.53 -7.37 -6.39
CA TYR A 31 -0.46 -6.70 -5.11
C TYR A 31 0.93 -6.84 -4.48
N THR A 32 1.49 -8.06 -4.46
CA THR A 32 2.83 -8.31 -3.96
C THR A 32 3.88 -7.51 -4.76
N LEU A 33 3.86 -7.57 -6.09
CA LEU A 33 4.81 -6.83 -6.94
C LEU A 33 4.78 -5.31 -6.73
N LYS A 34 3.60 -4.75 -6.44
CA LYS A 34 3.44 -3.31 -6.14
C LYS A 34 4.22 -2.90 -4.90
N HIS A 35 4.35 -3.81 -3.93
CA HIS A 35 4.93 -3.54 -2.61
C HIS A 35 6.28 -4.25 -2.34
N ASP A 36 6.71 -5.17 -3.19
CA ASP A 36 7.89 -6.04 -2.98
C ASP A 36 9.21 -5.46 -3.53
N SER A 37 9.53 -4.19 -3.24
CA SER A 37 10.86 -3.66 -3.61
C SER A 37 11.41 -2.66 -2.60
N PHE A 38 12.02 -3.21 -1.57
CA PHE A 38 12.59 -2.52 -0.41
C PHE A 38 13.83 -1.67 -0.69
N ARG A 39 14.48 -1.84 -1.86
CA ARG A 39 15.73 -1.12 -2.18
C ARG A 39 15.53 0.22 -2.90
N ASN A 40 14.31 0.55 -3.29
CA ASN A 40 14.04 1.81 -3.99
C ASN A 40 13.33 2.79 -3.05
N PRO A 41 13.99 3.90 -2.63
CA PRO A 41 13.39 4.89 -1.73
C PRO A 41 12.16 5.59 -2.32
N GLN A 42 11.92 5.45 -3.64
CA GLN A 42 10.74 5.99 -4.31
C GLN A 42 9.55 5.02 -4.35
N ARG A 43 9.69 3.78 -3.87
CA ARG A 43 8.62 2.76 -3.89
C ARG A 43 7.78 2.72 -2.62
N LEU A 44 6.59 2.15 -2.76
CA LEU A 44 5.55 2.11 -1.74
C LEU A 44 5.89 1.16 -0.60
N LYS A 45 5.88 1.68 0.62
CA LYS A 45 5.92 0.91 1.87
C LYS A 45 4.48 0.51 2.23
N LEU A 46 4.28 -0.74 2.62
CA LEU A 46 2.99 -1.27 3.08
C LEU A 46 3.04 -1.61 4.57
N ILE A 47 2.09 -1.09 5.33
CA ILE A 47 1.92 -1.35 6.76
C ILE A 47 0.51 -1.88 7.01
N GLY A 48 0.42 -2.88 7.88
CA GLY A 48 -0.83 -3.50 8.29
C GLY A 48 -1.09 -3.20 9.76
N ALA A 49 -2.33 -2.84 10.07
CA ALA A 49 -2.87 -2.78 11.42
C ALA A 49 -3.49 -4.14 11.76
N PHE A 50 -2.96 -4.80 12.78
CA PHE A 50 -3.36 -6.13 13.21
C PHE A 50 -4.00 -6.08 14.59
N GLN A 51 -5.18 -6.67 14.71
CA GLN A 51 -5.79 -6.96 15.99
C GLN A 51 -5.64 -8.46 16.23
N ASP A 52 -4.86 -8.83 17.24
CA ASP A 52 -4.40 -10.21 17.46
C ASP A 52 -3.63 -10.77 16.26
N ASP A 53 -4.29 -11.59 15.42
CA ASP A 53 -3.75 -12.16 14.17
C ASP A 53 -4.57 -11.74 12.92
N GLU A 54 -5.61 -10.92 13.11
CA GLU A 54 -6.44 -10.43 12.01
C GLU A 54 -5.96 -9.06 11.53
N CYS A 55 -5.76 -8.91 10.21
CA CYS A 55 -5.53 -7.62 9.60
C CYS A 55 -6.84 -6.80 9.57
N VAL A 56 -6.86 -5.70 10.32
CA VAL A 56 -8.00 -4.78 10.44
C VAL A 56 -7.83 -3.50 9.63
N GLY A 57 -6.62 -3.24 9.12
CA GLY A 57 -6.34 -2.12 8.23
C GLY A 57 -5.01 -2.24 7.48
N THR A 58 -4.87 -1.57 6.35
CA THR A 58 -3.60 -1.43 5.62
C THR A 58 -3.39 -0.01 5.15
N ILE A 59 -2.13 0.43 5.12
CA ILE A 59 -1.68 1.73 4.60
C ILE A 59 -0.53 1.49 3.64
N SER A 60 -0.66 2.02 2.44
CA SER A 60 0.40 2.12 1.44
C SER A 60 0.87 3.56 1.34
N TYR A 61 2.15 3.82 1.58
CA TYR A 61 2.71 5.17 1.54
C TYR A 61 4.10 5.23 0.92
N LYS A 62 4.51 6.41 0.49
CA LYS A 62 5.89 6.72 0.08
C LYS A 62 6.27 8.10 0.60
N ILE A 63 7.58 8.36 0.66
CA ILE A 63 8.10 9.68 1.02
C ILE A 63 8.57 10.34 -0.25
N THR A 64 7.90 11.43 -0.64
CA THR A 64 8.20 12.15 -1.87
C THR A 64 8.99 13.42 -1.51
N PRO A 65 10.22 13.59 -2.02
CA PRO A 65 10.93 14.86 -1.88
C PRO A 65 10.25 15.93 -2.73
N CYS A 66 9.98 17.08 -2.13
CA CYS A 66 9.40 18.26 -2.74
C CYS A 66 10.37 19.45 -2.59
N PRO A 67 10.78 20.10 -3.69
CA PRO A 67 11.72 21.22 -3.65
C PRO A 67 11.29 22.38 -2.75
N HIS A 68 9.99 22.61 -2.62
CA HIS A 68 9.42 23.76 -1.89
C HIS A 68 8.89 23.39 -0.50
N LEU A 69 8.53 22.14 -0.27
CA LEU A 69 7.88 21.66 0.95
C LEU A 69 8.71 20.60 1.68
N GLY A 70 9.99 20.43 1.35
CA GLY A 70 10.86 19.42 1.96
C GLY A 70 10.39 18.00 1.67
N ARG A 71 10.10 17.19 2.69
CA ARG A 71 9.60 15.81 2.51
C ARG A 71 8.09 15.76 2.74
N ILE A 72 7.41 15.03 1.87
CA ILE A 72 5.96 14.81 1.95
C ILE A 72 5.71 13.33 2.18
N LEU A 73 4.93 13.01 3.22
CA LEU A 73 4.38 11.69 3.42
C LEU A 73 3.17 11.52 2.50
N GLU A 74 3.30 10.72 1.45
CA GLU A 74 2.25 10.53 0.46
C GLU A 74 1.57 9.16 0.66
N ILE A 75 0.34 9.18 1.15
CA ILE A 75 -0.50 8.00 1.32
C ILE A 75 -1.17 7.72 -0.01
N GLN A 76 -0.84 6.58 -0.63
CA GLN A 76 -1.45 6.17 -1.89
C GLN A 76 -2.77 5.43 -1.66
N GLU A 77 -2.79 4.53 -0.68
CA GLU A 77 -3.92 3.62 -0.46
C GLU A 77 -4.09 3.38 1.03
N MET A 78 -5.33 3.28 1.46
CA MET A 78 -5.68 2.94 2.83
C MET A 78 -6.98 2.14 2.84
N HIS A 79 -6.95 1.00 3.50
CA HIS A 79 -8.10 0.11 3.65
C HIS A 79 -8.33 -0.21 5.11
N GLN A 80 -9.60 -0.28 5.52
CA GLN A 80 -9.98 -0.58 6.90
C GLN A 80 -11.21 -1.47 6.94
N LYS A 81 -11.25 -2.41 7.90
CA LYS A 81 -12.47 -3.15 8.24
C LYS A 81 -13.32 -2.45 9.29
N ASN A 82 -12.68 -1.69 10.18
CA ASN A 82 -13.36 -1.10 11.34
C ASN A 82 -12.81 0.30 11.67
N ILE A 83 -13.59 1.05 12.46
CA ILE A 83 -13.25 2.43 12.84
C ILE A 83 -12.04 2.52 13.79
N LYS A 84 -11.78 1.45 14.57
CA LYS A 84 -10.64 1.39 15.49
C LYS A 84 -9.32 1.30 14.72
N GLY A 85 -9.27 0.46 13.69
CA GLY A 85 -8.14 0.32 12.77
C GLY A 85 -7.87 1.63 12.04
N TYR A 86 -8.92 2.30 11.56
CA TYR A 86 -8.78 3.64 10.97
C TYR A 86 -8.11 4.65 11.93
N LYS A 87 -8.56 4.71 13.18
CA LYS A 87 -7.98 5.63 14.17
C LYS A 87 -6.49 5.34 14.40
N VAL A 88 -6.14 4.08 14.65
CA VAL A 88 -4.74 3.68 14.90
C VAL A 88 -3.85 3.95 13.68
N MET A 89 -4.38 3.71 12.48
CA MET A 89 -3.70 4.04 11.24
C MET A 89 -3.45 5.53 11.09
N MET A 90 -4.42 6.39 11.45
CA MET A 90 -4.25 7.84 11.41
C MET A 90 -3.23 8.35 12.45
N ASP A 91 -3.32 7.88 13.69
CA ASP A 91 -2.37 8.22 14.75
C ASP A 91 -0.93 7.86 14.31
N PHE A 92 -0.78 6.76 13.59
CA PHE A 92 0.51 6.32 13.05
C PHE A 92 1.03 7.15 11.86
N LEU A 93 0.15 7.76 11.05
CA LEU A 93 0.61 8.68 10.00
C LEU A 93 1.32 9.89 10.59
N ASP A 94 0.82 10.40 11.70
CA ASP A 94 1.43 11.52 12.41
C ASP A 94 2.79 11.13 13.02
N GLU A 95 2.92 9.90 13.51
CA GLU A 95 4.20 9.35 13.99
C GLU A 95 5.23 9.22 12.85
N ILE A 96 4.87 8.58 11.72
CA ILE A 96 5.78 8.48 10.57
C ILE A 96 6.18 9.86 10.07
N ALA A 97 5.22 10.78 9.94
CA ALA A 97 5.51 12.12 9.44
C ALA A 97 6.53 12.83 10.34
N ARG A 98 6.45 12.61 11.66
CA ARG A 98 7.43 13.15 12.61
C ARG A 98 8.80 12.49 12.47
N ASP A 99 8.85 11.16 12.43
CA ASP A 99 10.10 10.38 12.38
C ASP A 99 10.88 10.61 11.08
N GLU A 100 10.18 10.78 9.96
CA GLU A 100 10.77 10.97 8.63
C GLU A 100 10.97 12.47 8.27
N GLU A 101 10.70 13.37 9.23
CA GLU A 101 10.77 14.83 9.10
C GLU A 101 9.93 15.37 7.93
N CYS A 102 8.74 14.82 7.76
CA CYS A 102 7.79 15.26 6.74
C CYS A 102 7.10 16.55 7.19
N LEU A 103 7.10 17.56 6.31
CA LEU A 103 6.43 18.85 6.56
C LEU A 103 4.94 18.82 6.21
N SER A 104 4.51 17.80 5.47
CA SER A 104 3.11 17.63 5.09
C SER A 104 2.76 16.17 4.82
N ILE A 105 1.48 15.87 5.00
CA ILE A 105 0.88 14.58 4.66
C ILE A 105 -0.09 14.80 3.50
N LYS A 106 0.10 14.06 2.41
CA LYS A 106 -0.79 14.06 1.24
C LYS A 106 -1.52 12.73 1.18
N ILE A 107 -2.84 12.75 1.30
CA ILE A 107 -3.69 11.56 1.14
C ILE A 107 -4.26 11.56 -0.28
N CYS A 108 -3.74 10.68 -1.14
CA CYS A 108 -4.27 10.48 -2.48
C CYS A 108 -5.56 9.65 -2.37
N LYS A 109 -6.70 10.22 -2.77
CA LYS A 109 -7.98 9.50 -2.84
C LYS A 109 -8.13 8.69 -4.13
N ASN A 110 -7.04 8.10 -4.64
CA ASN A 110 -7.13 7.33 -5.87
C ASN A 110 -7.69 5.95 -5.56
N LYS A 111 -8.87 5.66 -6.13
CA LYS A 111 -9.40 4.30 -6.24
C LYS A 111 -8.42 3.52 -7.12
N ALA A 112 -7.81 2.46 -6.61
CA ALA A 112 -7.20 1.41 -7.42
C ALA A 112 -6.52 1.90 -8.68
N GLU A 113 -5.44 2.66 -8.55
CA GLU A 113 -4.51 2.77 -9.67
C GLU A 113 -3.95 1.36 -9.90
N ARG A 114 -4.61 0.64 -10.83
CA ARG A 114 -4.00 -0.45 -11.55
C ARG A 114 -2.66 0.08 -12.01
N LEU A 115 -1.60 -0.67 -11.71
CA LEU A 115 -0.33 -0.46 -12.38
C LEU A 115 -0.67 -0.47 -13.88
N ASP A 116 -0.40 0.63 -14.59
CA ASP A 116 -0.51 0.72 -16.04
C ASP A 116 0.47 -0.29 -16.66
N PHE A 117 0.09 -1.57 -16.64
CA PHE A 117 0.95 -2.68 -17.01
C PHE A 117 0.90 -2.88 -18.51
N SER A 118 1.59 -2.00 -19.23
CA SER A 118 2.01 -2.28 -20.60
C SER A 118 2.86 -3.56 -20.71
N PHE A 119 3.38 -4.09 -19.59
CA PHE A 119 4.16 -5.33 -19.56
C PHE A 119 3.29 -6.59 -19.56
N LEU A 120 2.18 -6.63 -18.81
CA LEU A 120 1.28 -7.79 -18.80
C LEU A 120 0.54 -7.90 -20.14
N ASP A 121 0.08 -6.77 -20.71
CA ASP A 121 -0.48 -6.76 -22.07
C ASP A 121 0.54 -7.24 -23.11
N ARG A 122 1.81 -6.84 -22.99
CA ARG A 122 2.89 -7.34 -23.87
C ARG A 122 3.15 -8.82 -23.67
N PHE A 123 3.11 -9.31 -22.43
CA PHE A 123 3.32 -10.72 -22.12
C PHE A 123 2.15 -11.58 -22.61
N GLU A 124 0.92 -11.14 -22.44
CA GLU A 124 -0.28 -11.78 -22.96
C GLU A 124 -0.27 -11.79 -24.50
N THR A 125 0.12 -10.68 -25.13
CA THR A 125 0.29 -10.60 -26.59
C THR A 125 1.39 -11.55 -27.08
N PHE A 126 2.50 -11.65 -26.35
CA PHE A 126 3.60 -12.56 -26.66
C PHE A 126 3.17 -14.02 -26.54
N LEU A 127 2.47 -14.39 -25.47
CA LEU A 127 1.93 -15.74 -25.27
C LEU A 127 0.89 -16.11 -26.34
N LYS A 128 -0.01 -15.18 -26.71
CA LYS A 128 -0.97 -15.39 -27.80
C LYS A 128 -0.29 -15.64 -29.15
N LYS A 129 0.88 -15.05 -29.39
CA LYS A 129 1.70 -15.29 -30.60
C LYS A 129 2.49 -16.61 -30.60
N LEU A 130 2.63 -17.26 -29.45
CA LEU A 130 3.34 -18.55 -29.34
C LEU A 130 2.40 -19.75 -29.51
N ILE A 131 1.11 -19.56 -29.28
CA ILE A 131 0.08 -20.61 -29.35
C ILE A 131 -0.66 -20.59 -30.71
N ALA A 132 -0.54 -19.49 -31.47
CA ALA A 132 -1.03 -19.35 -32.85
C ALA A 132 0.10 -19.62 -33.86
#